data_AF-A0A956KKV4-F1
#
_entry.id   AF-A0A956KKV4-F1
#
_cell.length_a   1.000
_cell.length_b   1.000
_cell.length_c   1.000
_cell.angle_alpha   90.00
_cell.angle_beta   90.00
_cell.angle_gamma   90.00
#
_symmetry.space_group_name_H-M   'P 1'
#
loop_
_entity.id
_entity.type
_entity.pdbx_description
1 polymer ?
#
loop_
_entity_poly.entity_id
_entity_poly.type
_entity_poly.pdbx_seq_one_letter_code
_entity_poly.pdbx_strand_id
1 'polypeptide(L)'
;RYKRPIVTRAYHSSFELYDMHLYPGGAARLHTLRCMLGDALFWQGVRTYVDEYAGKVVETDDFRRVMERVSGRSLGRFFDQWFHSPGYPVLEAEFEWDDSHHRGSFTIKQSQVDAKAGVGLFSLPLTLAWTIDGETVRKQVQIERELHGFVFEMEAEPEMVRVDPDFEVLHKLDFDPGVGKLETQLAEASDVLGRILAGRELIKKGKAANIAKVR
;
A
#
# COMPACT_ATOMS: atom_id res chain seq x y z
N ARG A 1 11.56 -12.71 -11.72
CA ARG A 1 11.46 -11.22 -11.64
C ARG A 1 12.57 -10.76 -10.70
N TYR A 2 13.33 -9.73 -11.06
CA TYR A 2 14.46 -9.21 -10.28
C TYR A 2 13.96 -8.73 -8.90
N LYS A 3 14.53 -9.25 -7.80
CA LYS A 3 14.16 -8.92 -6.41
C LYS A 3 15.44 -8.57 -5.66
N ARG A 4 15.70 -7.28 -5.44
CA ARG A 4 16.82 -6.78 -4.63
C ARG A 4 16.35 -5.81 -3.57
N PRO A 5 17.08 -5.64 -2.46
CA PRO A 5 16.90 -4.49 -1.58
C PRO A 5 17.10 -3.17 -2.31
N ILE A 6 16.52 -2.10 -1.76
CA ILE A 6 16.80 -0.73 -2.20
C ILE A 6 18.26 -0.37 -1.88
N VAL A 7 18.67 -0.66 -0.65
CA VAL A 7 20.04 -0.48 -0.17
C VAL A 7 20.81 -1.78 -0.38
N THR A 8 21.69 -1.80 -1.37
CA THR A 8 22.52 -2.96 -1.65
C THR A 8 23.91 -2.55 -2.14
N ARG A 9 24.92 -3.35 -1.77
CA ARG A 9 26.29 -3.27 -2.29
C ARG A 9 26.58 -4.36 -3.33
N ALA A 10 25.58 -5.17 -3.67
CA ALA A 10 25.69 -6.25 -4.65
C ALA A 10 25.21 -5.77 -6.02
N TYR A 11 26.15 -5.36 -6.85
CA TYR A 11 25.95 -4.95 -8.24
C TYR A 11 27.27 -5.13 -9.01
N HIS A 12 27.22 -5.38 -10.32
CA HIS A 12 28.44 -5.42 -11.14
C HIS A 12 28.82 -4.01 -11.61
N SER A 13 27.83 -3.21 -12.01
CA SER A 13 27.98 -1.80 -12.35
C SER A 13 27.01 -0.94 -11.54
N SER A 14 27.44 0.23 -11.08
CA SER A 14 26.56 1.19 -10.39
C SER A 14 25.40 1.65 -11.26
N PHE A 15 25.55 1.60 -12.59
CA PHE A 15 24.49 1.92 -13.54
C PHE A 15 23.26 1.00 -13.40
N GLU A 16 23.42 -0.23 -12.90
CA GLU A 16 22.31 -1.16 -12.64
C GLU A 16 21.35 -0.65 -11.55
N LEU A 17 21.82 0.27 -10.70
CA LEU A 17 21.01 0.83 -9.63
C LEU A 17 20.07 1.94 -10.12
N TYR A 18 20.34 2.56 -11.27
CA TYR A 18 19.53 3.64 -11.84
C TYR A 18 18.30 3.09 -12.58
N ASP A 19 17.36 2.54 -11.82
CA ASP A 19 16.17 1.87 -12.35
C ASP A 19 14.86 2.36 -11.68
N MET A 20 13.74 1.81 -12.16
CA MET A 20 12.41 2.07 -11.61
C MET A 20 12.22 1.53 -10.18
N HIS A 21 13.05 0.59 -9.75
CA HIS A 21 12.98 -0.01 -8.41
C HIS A 21 13.60 0.92 -7.36
N LEU A 22 14.74 1.54 -7.67
CA LEU A 22 15.42 2.46 -6.77
C LEU A 22 14.73 3.82 -6.70
N TYR A 23 14.44 4.45 -7.86
CA TYR A 23 13.98 5.84 -7.87
C TYR A 23 12.48 5.96 -7.56
N PRO A 24 11.54 5.56 -8.44
CA PRO A 24 10.12 5.51 -8.12
C PRO A 24 9.82 4.61 -6.91
N GLY A 25 10.45 3.43 -6.83
CA GLY A 25 10.23 2.52 -5.71
C GLY A 25 10.76 3.06 -4.37
N GLY A 26 11.87 3.80 -4.37
CA GLY A 26 12.36 4.51 -3.18
C GLY A 26 11.43 5.66 -2.78
N ALA A 27 10.95 6.44 -3.75
CA ALA A 27 10.00 7.52 -3.51
C ALA A 27 8.68 7.00 -2.90
N ALA A 28 8.13 5.90 -3.42
CA ALA A 28 6.91 5.30 -2.88
C ALA A 28 7.10 4.75 -1.45
N ARG A 29 8.28 4.20 -1.11
CA ARG A 29 8.61 3.79 0.27
C ARG A 29 8.69 4.98 1.22
N LEU A 30 9.32 6.07 0.80
CA LEU A 30 9.36 7.31 1.59
C LEU A 30 7.97 7.92 1.74
N HIS A 31 7.10 7.81 0.73
CA HIS A 31 5.70 8.20 0.83
C HIS A 31 4.95 7.36 1.88
N THR A 32 5.13 6.03 1.89
CA THR A 32 4.58 5.18 2.95
C THR A 32 5.08 5.57 4.34
N LEU A 33 6.37 5.86 4.49
CA LEU A 33 6.91 6.39 5.75
C LEU A 33 6.24 7.71 6.16
N ARG A 34 6.03 8.62 5.20
CA ARG A 34 5.35 9.89 5.42
C ARG A 34 3.92 9.66 5.93
N CYS A 35 3.14 8.80 5.28
CA CYS A 35 1.77 8.52 5.71
C CYS A 35 1.73 7.87 7.10
N MET A 36 2.66 6.95 7.40
CA MET A 36 2.77 6.33 8.73
C MET A 36 3.12 7.31 9.86
N LEU A 37 3.98 8.29 9.58
CA LEU A 37 4.41 9.30 10.57
C LEU A 37 3.47 10.50 10.63
N GLY A 38 2.76 10.79 9.54
CA GLY A 38 2.07 12.04 9.31
C GLY A 38 3.00 13.14 8.78
N ASP A 39 2.40 14.06 8.02
CA ASP A 39 3.11 15.12 7.29
C ASP A 39 3.99 15.99 8.18
N ALA A 40 3.49 16.41 9.35
CA ALA A 40 4.20 17.31 10.24
C ALA A 40 5.54 16.72 10.70
N LEU A 41 5.51 15.50 11.23
CA LEU A 41 6.70 14.79 11.70
C LEU A 41 7.63 14.44 10.54
N PHE A 42 7.07 13.99 9.41
CA PHE A 42 7.89 13.63 8.26
C PHE A 42 8.70 14.82 7.75
N TRP A 43 8.03 15.96 7.49
CA TRP A 43 8.71 17.14 6.96
C TRP A 43 9.61 17.83 7.99
N GLN A 44 9.30 17.74 9.28
CA GLN A 44 10.24 18.15 10.32
C GLN A 44 11.51 17.31 10.26
N GLY A 45 11.38 15.98 10.17
CA GLY A 45 12.51 15.06 10.04
C GLY A 45 13.37 15.33 8.81
N VAL A 46 12.74 15.55 7.65
CA VAL A 46 13.46 15.90 6.41
C VAL A 46 14.24 17.20 6.55
N ARG A 47 13.63 18.26 7.11
CA ARG A 47 14.33 19.54 7.35
C ARG A 47 15.52 19.35 8.28
N THR A 48 15.30 18.70 9.43
CA THR A 48 16.38 18.41 10.38
C THR A 48 17.51 17.60 9.75
N TYR A 49 17.20 16.61 8.91
CA TYR A 49 18.20 15.81 8.21
C TYR A 49 19.03 16.66 7.24
N VAL A 50 18.36 17.49 6.42
CA VAL A 50 19.04 18.38 5.47
C VAL A 50 19.93 19.38 6.21
N ASP A 51 19.44 20.01 7.28
CA ASP A 51 20.21 20.99 8.06
C ASP A 51 21.44 20.35 8.72
N GLU A 52 21.32 19.13 9.27
CA GLU A 52 22.41 18.43 9.96
C GLU A 52 23.47 17.89 8.98
N TYR A 53 23.05 17.43 7.81
CA TYR A 53 23.90 16.71 6.86
C TYR A 53 24.22 17.48 5.57
N ALA A 54 23.84 18.76 5.46
CA ALA A 54 24.21 19.60 4.33
C ALA A 54 25.73 19.55 4.06
N GLY A 55 26.11 19.22 2.83
CA GLY A 55 27.51 19.13 2.40
C GLY A 55 28.29 17.91 2.91
N LYS A 56 27.63 16.93 3.55
CA LYS A 56 28.26 15.72 4.09
C LYS A 56 27.92 14.47 3.26
N VAL A 57 28.76 13.44 3.38
CA VAL A 57 28.47 12.10 2.88
C VAL A 57 27.66 11.35 3.94
N VAL A 58 26.60 10.68 3.50
CA VAL A 58 25.58 10.06 4.37
C VAL A 58 25.13 8.71 3.84
N GLU A 59 24.60 7.89 4.74
CA GLU A 59 23.94 6.62 4.42
C GLU A 59 22.44 6.67 4.75
N THR A 60 21.67 5.70 4.26
CA THR A 60 20.23 5.57 4.54
C THR A 60 19.93 5.54 6.04
N ASP A 61 20.85 4.99 6.84
CA ASP A 61 20.70 4.90 8.28
C ASP A 61 20.82 6.26 9.00
N ASP A 62 21.52 7.24 8.42
CA ASP A 62 21.56 8.60 8.98
C ASP A 62 20.19 9.27 8.84
N PHE A 63 19.52 9.08 7.70
CA PHE A 63 18.14 9.51 7.53
C PHE A 63 17.21 8.81 8.52
N ARG A 64 17.29 7.48 8.66
CA ARG A 64 16.51 6.72 9.64
C ARG A 64 16.66 7.29 11.06
N ARG A 65 17.89 7.50 11.52
CA ARG A 65 18.18 8.02 12.87
C ARG A 65 17.55 9.38 13.12
N VAL A 66 17.58 10.29 12.14
CA VAL A 66 16.91 11.59 12.25
C VAL A 66 15.40 11.43 12.35
N MET A 67 14.80 10.58 11.50
CA MET A 67 13.36 10.33 11.52
C MET A 67 12.90 9.69 12.84
N GLU A 68 13.67 8.75 13.39
CA GLU A 68 13.42 8.15 14.72
C GLU A 68 13.49 9.19 15.82
N ARG A 69 14.54 10.04 15.82
CA ARG A 69 14.72 11.11 16.82
C ARG A 69 13.59 12.14 16.79
N VAL A 70 13.15 12.54 15.59
CA VAL A 70 12.08 13.55 15.44
C VAL A 70 10.70 12.97 15.73
N SER A 71 10.43 11.73 15.31
CA SER A 71 9.12 11.10 15.53
C SER A 71 8.95 10.48 16.92
N GLY A 72 10.04 10.19 17.63
CA GLY A 72 10.03 9.43 18.87
C GLY A 72 9.63 7.95 18.69
N ARG A 73 9.58 7.45 17.45
CA ARG A 73 9.17 6.08 17.11
C ARG A 73 10.38 5.27 16.66
N SER A 74 10.39 3.97 16.99
CA SER A 74 11.35 3.04 16.37
C SER A 74 10.93 2.77 14.93
N LEU A 75 11.86 2.98 13.99
CA LEU A 75 11.67 2.76 12.55
C LEU A 75 12.54 1.63 12.02
N GLY A 76 13.32 0.95 12.87
CA GLY A 76 14.18 -0.18 12.50
C GLY A 76 13.46 -1.21 11.63
N ARG A 77 12.33 -1.76 12.12
CA ARG A 77 11.52 -2.73 11.35
C ARG A 77 11.10 -2.21 9.98
N PHE A 78 10.75 -0.92 9.89
CA PHE A 78 10.36 -0.32 8.62
C PHE A 78 11.56 -0.26 7.65
N PHE A 79 12.71 0.25 8.08
CA PHE A 79 13.88 0.31 7.20
C PHE A 79 14.40 -1.09 6.83
N ASP A 80 14.35 -2.04 7.77
CA ASP A 80 14.73 -3.43 7.52
C ASP A 80 13.87 -4.06 6.43
N GLN A 81 12.55 -3.92 6.53
CA GLN A 81 11.61 -4.50 5.56
C GLN A 81 11.61 -3.77 4.23
N TRP A 82 11.61 -2.44 4.24
CA TRP A 82 11.35 -1.64 3.05
C TRP A 82 12.61 -1.24 2.29
N PHE A 83 13.76 -1.11 2.96
CA PHE A 83 15.01 -0.64 2.33
C PHE A 83 16.09 -1.73 2.26
N HIS A 84 16.25 -2.50 3.33
CA HIS A 84 17.35 -3.47 3.46
C HIS A 84 16.98 -4.91 3.04
N SER A 85 15.68 -5.22 2.92
CA SER A 85 15.19 -6.51 2.45
C SER A 85 14.65 -6.46 1.02
N PRO A 86 14.71 -7.55 0.24
CA PRO A 86 14.16 -7.59 -1.11
C PRO A 86 12.63 -7.66 -1.09
N GLY A 87 12.02 -7.12 -2.15
CA GLY A 87 10.59 -7.21 -2.39
C GLY A 87 9.80 -6.01 -1.88
N TYR A 88 8.48 -6.15 -1.96
CA TYR A 88 7.47 -5.21 -1.48
C TYR A 88 6.14 -5.98 -1.35
N PRO A 89 5.14 -5.46 -0.61
CA PRO A 89 3.87 -6.14 -0.40
C PRO A 89 3.13 -6.45 -1.72
N VAL A 90 2.65 -7.69 -1.85
CA VAL A 90 1.67 -8.10 -2.86
C VAL A 90 0.48 -8.65 -2.09
N LEU A 91 -0.63 -7.91 -2.12
CA LEU A 91 -1.83 -8.23 -1.36
C LEU A 91 -2.86 -8.86 -2.28
N GLU A 92 -3.33 -10.04 -1.89
CA GLU A 92 -4.57 -10.63 -2.39
C GLU A 92 -5.66 -10.29 -1.37
N ALA A 93 -6.70 -9.58 -1.80
CA ALA A 93 -7.81 -9.19 -0.95
C ALA A 93 -9.12 -9.80 -1.45
N GLU A 94 -10.01 -10.11 -0.51
CA GLU A 94 -11.35 -10.58 -0.79
C GLU A 94 -12.34 -9.84 0.12
N PHE A 95 -13.56 -9.66 -0.36
CA PHE A 95 -14.66 -9.05 0.40
C PHE A 95 -15.94 -9.89 0.23
N GLU A 96 -16.58 -10.19 1.36
CA GLU A 96 -17.86 -10.90 1.41
C GLU A 96 -18.87 -10.13 2.26
N TRP A 97 -20.12 -10.08 1.79
CA TRP A 97 -21.26 -9.51 2.52
C TRP A 97 -22.15 -10.63 3.08
N ASP A 98 -22.43 -10.58 4.38
CA ASP A 98 -23.42 -11.40 5.05
C ASP A 98 -24.62 -10.54 5.43
N ASP A 99 -25.66 -10.63 4.59
CA ASP A 99 -26.93 -9.91 4.76
C ASP A 99 -27.66 -10.32 6.05
N SER A 100 -27.59 -11.60 6.42
CA SER A 100 -28.33 -12.13 7.57
C SER A 100 -27.83 -11.61 8.91
N HIS A 101 -26.53 -11.26 8.98
CA HIS A 101 -25.90 -10.74 10.19
C HIS A 101 -25.47 -9.28 10.07
N HIS A 102 -25.71 -8.64 8.93
CA HIS A 102 -25.26 -7.27 8.63
C HIS A 102 -23.75 -7.08 8.80
N ARG A 103 -22.94 -7.97 8.20
CA ARG A 103 -21.47 -7.95 8.34
C ARG A 103 -20.75 -8.02 7.00
N GLY A 104 -19.73 -7.18 6.85
CA GLY A 104 -18.74 -7.28 5.79
C GLY A 104 -17.45 -7.91 6.30
N SER A 105 -16.96 -8.91 5.57
CA SER A 105 -15.72 -9.63 5.90
C SER A 105 -14.65 -9.34 4.85
N PHE A 106 -13.47 -8.94 5.31
CA PHE A 106 -12.28 -8.74 4.48
C PHE A 106 -11.26 -9.83 4.80
N THR A 107 -10.76 -10.49 3.76
CA THR A 107 -9.60 -11.38 3.87
C THR A 107 -8.43 -10.73 3.15
N ILE A 108 -7.30 -10.56 3.85
CA ILE A 108 -6.09 -9.94 3.30
C ILE A 108 -4.93 -10.92 3.43
N LYS A 109 -4.33 -11.28 2.29
CA LYS A 109 -3.20 -12.21 2.21
C LYS A 109 -1.97 -11.56 1.58
N GLN A 110 -0.81 -11.75 2.19
CA GLN A 110 0.49 -11.35 1.65
C GLN A 110 1.06 -12.49 0.78
N SER A 111 0.97 -12.39 -0.55
CA SER A 111 1.38 -13.46 -1.46
C SER A 111 2.82 -13.34 -1.99
N GLN A 112 3.56 -12.29 -1.61
CA GLN A 112 4.96 -12.11 -2.02
C GLN A 112 5.97 -13.02 -1.29
N VAL A 113 5.56 -13.68 -0.20
CA VAL A 113 6.46 -14.40 0.72
C VAL A 113 7.21 -15.51 -0.01
N ASP A 114 8.54 -15.47 0.06
CA ASP A 114 9.42 -16.38 -0.66
C ASP A 114 10.74 -16.53 0.09
N ALA A 115 10.82 -17.57 0.92
CA ALA A 115 11.99 -17.81 1.76
C ALA A 115 13.28 -18.03 0.95
N LYS A 116 13.18 -18.66 -0.24
CA LYS A 116 14.34 -18.90 -1.12
C LYS A 116 14.89 -17.59 -1.70
N ALA A 117 14.01 -16.64 -1.98
CA ALA A 117 14.38 -15.31 -2.44
C ALA A 117 14.60 -14.29 -1.29
N GLY A 118 14.52 -14.72 -0.03
CA GLY A 118 14.67 -13.85 1.14
C GLY A 118 13.56 -12.80 1.29
N VAL A 119 12.39 -13.01 0.68
CA VAL A 119 11.26 -12.07 0.79
C VAL A 119 10.37 -12.49 1.94
N GLY A 120 10.32 -11.64 2.97
CA GLY A 120 9.50 -11.86 4.16
C GLY A 120 8.13 -11.21 4.13
N LEU A 121 7.45 -11.32 5.27
CA LEU A 121 6.23 -10.57 5.57
C LEU A 121 6.55 -9.11 5.86
N PHE A 122 5.64 -8.23 5.45
CA PHE A 122 5.68 -6.81 5.78
C PHE A 122 4.73 -6.50 6.93
N SER A 123 5.09 -5.49 7.71
CA SER A 123 4.24 -4.89 8.72
C SER A 123 3.79 -3.52 8.24
N LEU A 124 2.50 -3.36 7.98
CA LEU A 124 1.96 -2.13 7.43
C LEU A 124 0.55 -1.84 7.97
N PRO A 125 0.23 -0.58 8.24
CA PRO A 125 -1.17 -0.17 8.39
C PRO A 125 -1.83 -0.20 7.01
N LEU A 126 -3.05 -0.73 6.91
CA LEU A 126 -3.82 -0.76 5.66
C LEU A 126 -5.19 -0.14 5.92
N THR A 127 -5.59 0.82 5.10
CA THR A 127 -6.91 1.44 5.22
C THR A 127 -7.93 0.64 4.40
N LEU A 128 -8.94 0.07 5.05
CA LEU A 128 -10.11 -0.54 4.41
C LEU A 128 -11.24 0.49 4.42
N ALA A 129 -11.94 0.61 3.30
CA ALA A 129 -13.05 1.57 3.18
C ALA A 129 -14.25 0.96 2.48
N TRP A 130 -15.44 1.39 2.90
CA TRP A 130 -16.70 1.01 2.27
C TRP A 130 -17.66 2.19 2.26
N THR A 131 -18.57 2.20 1.29
CA THR A 131 -19.55 3.27 1.09
C THR A 131 -20.95 2.70 1.12
N ILE A 132 -21.83 3.31 1.91
CA ILE A 132 -23.26 3.00 2.02
C ILE A 132 -24.00 4.34 1.98
N ASP A 133 -25.03 4.45 1.13
CA ASP A 133 -25.82 5.67 0.94
C ASP A 133 -24.96 6.93 0.69
N GLY A 134 -23.86 6.77 -0.07
CA GLY A 134 -22.90 7.83 -0.35
C GLY A 134 -21.94 8.19 0.81
N GLU A 135 -22.15 7.66 2.02
CA GLU A 135 -21.25 7.87 3.15
C GLU A 135 -20.13 6.84 3.18
N THR A 136 -18.88 7.30 3.23
CA THR A 136 -17.69 6.42 3.23
C THR A 136 -17.11 6.28 4.62
N VAL A 137 -17.11 5.05 5.15
CA VAL A 137 -16.41 4.68 6.37
C VAL A 137 -15.00 4.19 6.04
N ARG A 138 -14.01 4.62 6.83
CA ARG A 138 -12.62 4.17 6.75
C ARG A 138 -12.21 3.50 8.05
N LYS A 139 -11.57 2.33 7.97
CA LYS A 139 -10.95 1.63 9.10
C LYS A 139 -9.52 1.26 8.77
N GLN A 140 -8.59 1.71 9.60
CA GLN A 140 -7.21 1.29 9.52
C GLN A 140 -7.04 -0.03 10.27
N VAL A 141 -6.40 -1.01 9.63
CA VAL A 141 -6.06 -2.31 10.21
C VAL A 141 -4.56 -2.55 10.13
N GLN A 142 -4.00 -3.33 11.05
CA GLN A 142 -2.58 -3.69 11.04
C GLN A 142 -2.39 -5.04 10.34
N ILE A 143 -1.63 -5.05 9.24
CA ILE A 143 -1.24 -6.26 8.54
C ILE A 143 0.17 -6.66 8.99
N GLU A 144 0.31 -7.86 9.53
CA GLU A 144 1.59 -8.37 10.07
C GLU A 144 1.78 -9.89 9.92
N ARG A 145 0.75 -10.60 9.46
CA ARG A 145 0.76 -12.05 9.21
C ARG A 145 0.55 -12.30 7.72
N GLU A 146 0.77 -13.55 7.32
CA GLU A 146 0.53 -13.98 5.94
C GLU A 146 -0.94 -13.84 5.55
N LEU A 147 -1.87 -14.16 6.47
CA LEU A 147 -3.30 -14.07 6.27
C LEU A 147 -3.95 -13.35 7.46
N HIS A 148 -4.86 -12.43 7.17
CA HIS A 148 -5.72 -11.77 8.15
C HIS A 148 -7.17 -11.78 7.67
N GLY A 149 -8.09 -11.99 8.62
CA GLY A 149 -9.52 -11.80 8.42
C GLY A 149 -10.02 -10.68 9.33
N PHE A 150 -10.78 -9.75 8.78
CA PHE A 150 -11.41 -8.65 9.51
C PHE A 150 -12.90 -8.66 9.23
N VAL A 151 -13.71 -8.53 10.28
CA VAL A 151 -15.17 -8.48 10.17
C VAL A 151 -15.65 -7.18 10.76
N PHE A 152 -16.49 -6.47 10.03
CA PHE A 152 -17.09 -5.21 10.44
C PHE A 152 -18.61 -5.29 10.35
N GLU A 153 -19.29 -4.74 11.34
CA GLU A 153 -20.73 -4.47 11.24
C GLU A 153 -20.94 -3.34 10.23
N MET A 154 -21.92 -3.51 9.34
CA MET A 154 -22.31 -2.52 8.35
C MET A 154 -23.82 -2.42 8.28
N GLU A 155 -24.35 -1.21 8.15
CA GLU A 155 -25.81 -0.98 8.23
C GLU A 155 -26.57 -1.62 7.06
N ALA A 156 -25.92 -1.74 5.89
CA ALA A 156 -26.43 -2.37 4.69
C ALA A 156 -25.28 -2.92 3.84
N GLU A 157 -25.60 -3.61 2.73
CA GLU A 157 -24.60 -4.01 1.75
C GLU A 157 -23.91 -2.78 1.17
N PRO A 158 -22.56 -2.70 1.18
CA PRO A 158 -21.86 -1.56 0.64
C PRO A 158 -21.94 -1.48 -0.89
N GLU A 159 -22.21 -0.28 -1.39
CA GLU A 159 -22.24 0.06 -2.82
C GLU A 159 -20.84 0.08 -3.42
N MET A 160 -19.82 0.37 -2.61
CA MET A 160 -18.42 0.41 -2.99
C MET A 160 -17.55 -0.10 -1.83
N VAL A 161 -16.52 -0.86 -2.15
CA VAL A 161 -15.52 -1.36 -1.19
C VAL A 161 -14.14 -1.15 -1.78
N ARG A 162 -13.21 -0.63 -0.98
CA ARG A 162 -11.86 -0.27 -1.41
C ARG A 162 -10.82 -0.68 -0.36
N VAL A 163 -9.64 -1.03 -0.87
CA VAL A 163 -8.43 -1.29 -0.07
C VAL A 163 -7.41 -0.22 -0.42
N ASP A 164 -6.87 0.43 0.59
CA ASP A 164 -5.94 1.57 0.52
C ASP A 164 -6.42 2.68 -0.46
N PRO A 165 -7.60 3.28 -0.22
CA PRO A 165 -8.22 4.21 -1.16
C PRO A 165 -7.38 5.46 -1.45
N ASP A 166 -6.53 5.85 -0.51
CA ASP A 166 -5.70 7.05 -0.55
C ASP A 166 -4.25 6.74 -0.98
N PHE A 167 -3.95 5.47 -1.32
CA PHE A 167 -2.64 5.00 -1.80
C PHE A 167 -1.48 5.29 -0.84
N GLU A 168 -1.75 5.17 0.46
CA GLU A 168 -0.80 5.50 1.52
C GLU A 168 0.34 4.48 1.59
N VAL A 169 0.11 3.25 1.11
CA VAL A 169 1.07 2.16 1.22
C VAL A 169 1.52 1.68 -0.15
N LEU A 170 2.83 1.56 -0.35
CA LEU A 170 3.37 0.88 -1.52
C LEU A 170 3.00 -0.61 -1.47
N HIS A 171 2.13 -1.04 -2.36
CA HIS A 171 1.77 -2.43 -2.54
C HIS A 171 1.31 -2.70 -3.98
N LYS A 172 1.33 -3.97 -4.38
CA LYS A 172 0.47 -4.45 -5.47
C LYS A 172 -0.79 -5.01 -4.84
N LEU A 173 -1.94 -4.70 -5.41
CA LEU A 173 -3.24 -5.23 -4.98
C LEU A 173 -3.84 -6.10 -6.08
N ASP A 174 -4.35 -7.27 -5.69
CA ASP A 174 -5.30 -8.07 -6.44
C ASP A 174 -6.60 -8.11 -5.63
N PHE A 175 -7.64 -7.44 -6.14
CA PHE A 175 -8.90 -7.26 -5.42
C PHE A 175 -10.05 -7.07 -6.40
N ASP A 176 -11.08 -7.89 -6.22
CA ASP A 176 -12.30 -7.86 -7.01
C ASP A 176 -13.51 -7.97 -6.08
N PRO A 177 -14.11 -6.84 -5.67
CA PRO A 177 -15.28 -6.83 -4.80
C PRO A 177 -16.58 -7.22 -5.53
N GLY A 178 -16.50 -7.56 -6.82
CA GLY A 178 -17.67 -7.85 -7.66
C GLY A 178 -18.04 -6.70 -8.58
N VAL A 179 -18.75 -7.05 -9.67
CA VAL A 179 -19.01 -6.14 -10.80
C VAL A 179 -19.79 -4.90 -10.38
N GLY A 180 -20.85 -5.04 -9.57
CA GLY A 180 -21.66 -3.89 -9.13
C GLY A 180 -20.83 -2.85 -8.38
N LYS A 181 -20.02 -3.29 -7.40
CA LYS A 181 -19.16 -2.39 -6.61
C LYS A 181 -18.08 -1.73 -7.46
N LEU A 182 -17.52 -2.45 -8.44
CA LEU A 182 -16.56 -1.89 -9.39
C LEU A 182 -17.20 -0.86 -10.32
N GLU A 183 -18.44 -1.07 -10.76
CA GLU A 183 -19.17 -0.10 -11.60
C GLU A 183 -19.47 1.19 -10.83
N THR A 184 -19.94 1.07 -9.58
CA THR A 184 -20.11 2.23 -8.68
C THR A 184 -18.78 2.95 -8.47
N GLN A 185 -17.69 2.23 -8.18
CA GLN A 185 -16.37 2.83 -8.02
C GLN A 185 -15.90 3.58 -9.29
N LEU A 186 -16.15 3.03 -10.48
CA LEU A 186 -15.80 3.68 -11.74
C LEU A 186 -16.57 4.99 -11.96
N ALA A 187 -17.86 5.01 -11.61
CA ALA A 187 -18.73 6.17 -11.82
C ALA A 187 -18.55 7.25 -10.74
N GLU A 188 -18.40 6.84 -9.48
CA GLU A 188 -18.65 7.71 -8.32
C GLU A 188 -17.42 7.97 -7.45
N ALA A 189 -16.35 7.16 -7.54
CA ALA A 189 -15.15 7.42 -6.74
C ALA A 189 -14.63 8.84 -6.95
N SER A 190 -14.25 9.54 -5.88
CA SER A 190 -13.81 10.94 -5.95
C SER A 190 -12.41 11.11 -6.55
N ASP A 191 -11.59 10.05 -6.57
CA ASP A 191 -10.23 10.07 -7.09
C ASP A 191 -10.08 9.32 -8.41
N VAL A 192 -9.21 9.85 -9.27
CA VAL A 192 -8.95 9.33 -10.62
C VAL A 192 -8.34 7.93 -10.58
N LEU A 193 -7.47 7.65 -9.61
CA LEU A 193 -6.77 6.37 -9.52
C LEU A 193 -7.74 5.22 -9.18
N GLY A 194 -8.67 5.45 -8.26
CA GLY A 194 -9.74 4.53 -7.91
C GLY A 194 -10.61 4.18 -9.11
N ARG A 195 -11.00 5.17 -9.92
CA ARG A 195 -11.74 4.93 -11.17
C ARG A 195 -10.94 4.11 -12.17
N ILE A 196 -9.65 4.42 -12.34
CA ILE A 196 -8.74 3.66 -13.24
C ILE A 196 -8.61 2.20 -12.78
N LEU A 197 -8.46 1.96 -11.48
CA LEU A 197 -8.38 0.60 -10.93
C LEU A 197 -9.67 -0.18 -11.21
N ALA A 198 -10.82 0.42 -10.92
CA ALA A 198 -12.11 -0.20 -11.20
C ALA A 198 -12.28 -0.56 -12.68
N GLY A 199 -11.95 0.37 -13.57
CA GLY A 199 -11.99 0.12 -15.01
C GLY A 199 -11.08 -1.01 -15.45
N ARG A 200 -9.86 -1.11 -14.89
CA ARG A 200 -8.93 -2.21 -15.19
C ARG A 200 -9.48 -3.57 -14.77
N GLU A 201 -10.04 -3.69 -13.57
CA GLU A 201 -10.63 -4.95 -13.08
C GLU A 201 -11.88 -5.33 -13.89
N LEU A 202 -12.71 -4.36 -14.26
CA LEU A 202 -13.87 -4.59 -15.14
C LEU A 202 -13.46 -5.11 -16.53
N ILE A 203 -12.38 -4.56 -17.12
CA ILE A 203 -11.84 -5.00 -18.42
C ILE A 203 -11.35 -6.46 -18.34
N LYS A 204 -10.66 -6.85 -17.25
CA LYS A 204 -10.17 -8.24 -17.09
C LYS A 204 -11.29 -9.27 -17.18
N LYS A 205 -12.51 -8.91 -16.74
CA LYS A 205 -13.70 -9.78 -16.80
C LYS A 205 -14.28 -9.95 -18.22
N GLY A 206 -13.87 -9.15 -19.21
CA GLY A 206 -14.09 -9.40 -20.64
C GLY A 206 -15.54 -9.35 -21.14
N LYS A 207 -16.52 -8.90 -20.35
CA LYS A 207 -17.91 -8.78 -20.79
C LYS A 207 -18.12 -7.51 -21.62
N ALA A 208 -18.84 -7.60 -22.74
CA ALA A 208 -19.12 -6.45 -23.61
C ALA A 208 -19.76 -5.27 -22.86
N ALA A 209 -20.67 -5.54 -21.90
CA ALA A 209 -21.28 -4.53 -21.04
C ALA A 209 -20.24 -3.79 -20.17
N ASN A 210 -19.26 -4.52 -19.61
CA ASN A 210 -18.18 -3.92 -18.82
C ASN A 210 -17.28 -3.04 -19.69
N ILE A 211 -16.98 -3.46 -20.92
CA ILE A 211 -16.15 -2.70 -21.86
C ILE A 211 -16.87 -1.41 -22.29
N ALA A 212 -18.19 -1.46 -22.49
CA ALA A 212 -18.99 -0.28 -22.83
C ALA A 212 -19.00 0.78 -21.71
N LYS A 213 -18.96 0.37 -20.44
CA LYS A 213 -18.93 1.28 -19.29
C LYS A 213 -17.60 2.01 -19.08
N VAL A 214 -16.51 1.52 -19.69
CA VAL A 214 -15.17 2.12 -19.57
C VAL A 214 -14.88 3.12 -20.72
N ARG A 215 -15.72 3.17 -21.76
CA ARG A 215 -15.61 4.11 -22.87
C ARG A 215 -16.25 5.45 -22.54
#